data_AF-A0A4Q5QYR9-F1
#
_entry.id   AF-A0A4Q5QYR9-F1
#
_cell.length_a   1.000
_cell.length_b   1.000
_cell.length_c   1.000
_cell.angle_alpha   90.00
_cell.angle_beta   90.00
_cell.angle_gamma   90.00
#
_symmetry.space_group_name_H-M   'P 1'
#
loop_
_entity.id
_entity.type
_entity.pdbx_description
1 polymer ?
#
loop_
_entity_poly.entity_id
_entity_poly.type
_entity_poly.pdbx_seq_one_letter_code
_entity_poly.pdbx_strand_id
1 'polypeptide(L)'
;MTSNDPGHRLDDLVRAVAALLPFPVELDADMGYTGALFIDLGRRGGDDDPPDTASIDVDVDPVVWMFDVEGGRETISSEMGEGVEPRIVADWITEQARLAGSPAIESASPADRPLT
;
A
#
# COMPACT_ATOMS: atom_id res chain seq x y z
N MET A 1 -23.22 15.98 -9.87
CA MET A 1 -22.82 15.00 -10.90
C MET A 1 -21.77 14.14 -10.24
N THR A 2 -22.16 12.98 -9.72
CA THR A 2 -21.22 12.02 -9.14
C THR A 2 -20.57 11.34 -10.34
N SER A 3 -19.32 11.65 -10.66
CA SER A 3 -18.58 10.91 -11.67
C SER A 3 -18.54 9.45 -11.24
N ASN A 4 -19.21 8.60 -12.01
CA ASN A 4 -19.23 7.16 -11.84
C ASN A 4 -17.98 6.55 -12.51
N ASP A 5 -16.82 7.19 -12.30
CA ASP A 5 -15.55 6.79 -12.88
C ASP A 5 -14.93 5.71 -11.99
N PRO A 6 -14.77 4.47 -12.48
CA PRO A 6 -14.20 3.38 -11.69
C PRO A 6 -12.83 3.72 -11.09
N GLY A 7 -12.00 4.49 -11.81
CA GLY A 7 -10.67 4.90 -11.33
C GLY A 7 -10.74 5.80 -10.09
N HIS A 8 -11.68 6.75 -10.06
CA HIS A 8 -11.88 7.62 -8.89
C HIS A 8 -12.29 6.84 -7.65
N ARG A 9 -13.10 5.78 -7.81
CA ARG A 9 -13.55 4.96 -6.68
C ARG A 9 -12.42 4.12 -6.08
N LEU A 10 -11.55 3.58 -6.94
CA LEU A 10 -10.38 2.79 -6.51
C LEU A 10 -9.34 3.66 -5.82
N ASP A 11 -9.07 4.84 -6.38
CA ASP A 11 -8.20 5.83 -5.74
C ASP A 11 -8.71 6.23 -4.35
N ASP A 12 -10.01 6.47 -4.20
CA ASP A 12 -10.62 6.82 -2.92
C ASP A 12 -10.53 5.66 -1.92
N LEU A 13 -10.64 4.42 -2.40
CA LEU A 13 -10.43 3.22 -1.59
C LEU A 13 -8.97 3.12 -1.13
N VAL A 14 -8.00 3.30 -2.03
CA VAL A 14 -6.56 3.29 -1.70
C VAL A 14 -6.21 4.40 -0.69
N ARG A 15 -6.74 5.62 -0.89
CA ARG A 15 -6.61 6.72 0.08
C ARG A 15 -7.22 6.38 1.44
N ALA A 16 -8.39 5.75 1.45
CA ALA A 16 -9.06 5.36 2.69
C ALA A 16 -8.26 4.30 3.46
N VAL A 17 -7.66 3.32 2.76
CA VAL A 17 -6.78 2.32 3.35
C VAL A 17 -5.50 2.97 3.89
N ALA A 18 -4.83 3.81 3.10
CA ALA A 18 -3.60 4.49 3.49
C ALA A 18 -3.78 5.35 4.75
N ALA A 19 -4.92 6.05 4.87
CA ALA A 19 -5.25 6.87 6.04
C ALA A 19 -5.44 6.07 7.34
N LEU A 20 -5.62 4.74 7.25
CA LEU A 20 -5.83 3.84 8.38
C LEU A 20 -4.55 3.08 8.78
N LEU A 21 -3.48 3.19 7.99
CA LEU A 21 -2.22 2.52 8.31
C LEU A 21 -1.58 3.14 9.56
N PRO A 22 -0.98 2.33 10.45
CA PRO A 22 -0.42 2.81 11.71
C PRO A 22 0.97 3.46 11.57
N PHE A 23 1.42 3.72 10.35
CA PHE A 23 2.72 4.29 10.00
C PHE A 23 2.57 5.29 8.84
N PRO A 24 3.51 6.24 8.70
CA PRO A 24 3.51 7.15 7.57
C PRO A 24 3.71 6.37 6.27
N VAL A 25 2.96 6.75 5.23
CA VAL A 25 3.06 6.21 3.88
C VAL A 25 2.95 7.34 2.87
N GLU A 26 3.47 7.10 1.67
CA GLU A 26 3.23 7.97 0.53
C GLU A 26 2.26 7.29 -0.44
N LEU A 27 1.51 8.11 -1.18
CA LEU A 27 0.66 7.64 -2.25
C LEU A 27 1.31 8.07 -3.56
N ASP A 28 1.68 7.10 -4.37
CA ASP A 28 2.29 7.34 -5.67
C ASP A 28 1.38 6.79 -6.76
N ALA A 29 1.24 7.57 -7.82
CA ALA A 29 0.42 7.22 -8.97
C ALA A 29 1.37 6.72 -10.05
N ASP A 30 1.36 5.41 -10.31
CA ASP A 30 2.21 4.85 -11.37
C ASP A 30 1.66 5.32 -12.71
N MET A 31 2.27 6.37 -13.27
CA MET A 31 1.93 6.88 -14.60
C MET A 31 2.52 6.04 -15.74
N GLY A 32 3.18 4.92 -15.45
CA GLY A 32 3.92 4.10 -16.40
C GLY A 32 3.31 2.75 -16.78
N TYR A 33 2.66 2.03 -15.86
CA TYR A 33 2.21 0.64 -16.12
C TYR A 33 0.70 0.40 -16.00
N THR A 34 0.06 0.78 -14.89
CA THR A 34 -1.37 0.48 -14.63
C THR A 34 -2.24 1.74 -14.45
N GLY A 35 -1.64 2.92 -14.26
CA GLY A 35 -2.40 4.14 -13.95
C GLY A 35 -3.12 4.08 -12.59
N ALA A 36 -2.81 3.07 -11.76
CA ALA A 36 -3.43 2.84 -10.48
C ALA A 36 -2.62 3.48 -9.36
N LEU A 37 -3.31 4.09 -8.40
CA LEU A 37 -2.72 4.63 -7.18
C LEU A 37 -2.24 3.48 -6.28
N PHE A 38 -0.99 3.53 -5.83
CA PHE A 38 -0.43 2.56 -4.90
C PHE A 38 0.11 3.25 -3.64
N ILE A 39 0.30 2.45 -2.58
CA ILE A 39 0.83 2.88 -1.30
C ILE A 39 2.32 2.54 -1.27
N ASP A 40 3.20 3.53 -1.19
CA ASP A 40 4.65 3.35 -0.97
C ASP A 40 4.89 3.15 0.54
N LEU A 41 5.49 2.01 0.88
CA LEU A 41 5.79 1.56 2.24
C LEU A 41 7.29 1.73 2.58
N GLY A 42 8.03 2.44 1.73
CA GLY A 42 9.43 2.76 1.88
C GLY A 42 10.37 1.80 1.18
N ARG A 43 11.60 2.26 0.99
CA ARG A 43 12.71 1.54 0.35
C ARG A 43 13.58 0.89 1.40
N ARG A 44 13.97 -0.37 1.17
CA ARG A 44 14.89 -1.11 2.05
C ARG A 44 16.35 -0.69 1.86
N GLY A 45 16.69 -0.20 0.67
CA GLY A 45 18.03 0.22 0.30
C GLY A 45 18.11 1.70 -0.05
N GLY A 46 18.85 2.03 -1.11
CA GLY A 46 19.02 3.40 -1.57
C GLY A 46 17.85 3.92 -2.41
N ASP A 47 17.94 5.17 -2.85
CA ASP A 47 16.89 5.84 -3.63
C ASP A 47 16.55 5.11 -4.96
N ASP A 48 17.52 4.38 -5.50
CA ASP A 48 17.38 3.58 -6.74
C ASP A 48 16.80 2.18 -6.49
N ASP A 49 16.68 1.74 -5.23
CA ASP A 49 16.10 0.44 -4.91
C ASP A 49 14.57 0.52 -4.96
N PRO A 50 13.88 -0.49 -5.53
CA PRO A 50 12.43 -0.49 -5.57
C PRO A 50 11.82 -0.52 -4.15
N PRO A 51 10.74 0.23 -3.89
CA PRO A 51 10.08 0.25 -2.59
C PRO A 51 9.27 -1.04 -2.35
N ASP A 52 8.94 -1.28 -1.10
CA ASP A 52 7.80 -2.12 -0.76
C ASP A 52 6.51 -1.33 -1.09
N THR A 53 5.52 -1.97 -1.70
CA THR A 53 4.26 -1.30 -2.07
C THR A 53 3.03 -2.14 -1.73
N ALA A 54 1.89 -1.47 -1.60
CA ALA A 54 0.59 -2.13 -1.58
C ALA A 54 -0.35 -1.49 -2.61
N SER A 55 -1.08 -2.33 -3.34
CA SER A 55 -1.95 -1.90 -4.44
C SER A 55 -3.18 -2.79 -4.53
N ILE A 56 -4.18 -2.36 -5.30
CA ILE A 56 -5.32 -3.17 -5.69
C ILE A 56 -5.18 -3.52 -7.17
N ASP A 57 -5.18 -4.80 -7.49
CA ASP A 57 -5.10 -5.29 -8.87
C ASP A 57 -6.51 -5.53 -9.40
N VAL A 58 -6.90 -4.71 -10.37
CA VAL A 58 -8.22 -4.74 -11.01
C VAL A 58 -8.20 -5.43 -12.37
N ASP A 59 -7.02 -5.79 -12.88
CA ASP A 59 -6.86 -6.49 -14.14
C ASP A 59 -7.04 -8.02 -13.97
N VAL A 60 -7.18 -8.48 -12.72
CA VAL A 60 -7.42 -9.87 -12.33
C VAL A 60 -8.85 -10.10 -11.82
N ASP A 61 -9.37 -11.32 -12.04
CA ASP A 61 -10.68 -11.76 -11.54
C ASP A 61 -10.50 -13.01 -10.64
N PRO A 62 -10.81 -12.92 -9.33
CA PRO A 62 -11.36 -11.76 -8.63
C PRO A 62 -10.34 -10.63 -8.46
N VAL A 63 -10.83 -9.39 -8.33
CA VAL A 63 -10.03 -8.22 -7.91
C VAL A 63 -9.41 -8.51 -6.54
N VAL A 64 -8.11 -8.25 -6.38
CA VAL A 64 -7.39 -8.55 -5.14
C VAL A 64 -6.48 -7.40 -4.70
N TRP A 65 -6.24 -7.31 -3.39
CA TRP A 65 -5.13 -6.52 -2.86
C TRP A 65 -3.81 -7.27 -2.95
N MET A 66 -2.75 -6.54 -3.29
CA MET A 66 -1.39 -7.00 -3.48
C MET A 66 -0.45 -6.28 -2.52
N PHE A 67 0.56 -7.00 -2.03
CA PHE A 67 1.68 -6.47 -1.28
C PHE A 67 2.97 -6.92 -1.97
N ASP A 68 3.76 -5.97 -2.43
CA ASP A 68 5.02 -6.21 -3.14
C ASP A 68 6.20 -5.84 -2.25
N VAL A 69 7.16 -6.75 -2.14
CA VAL A 69 8.45 -6.53 -1.48
C VAL A 69 9.49 -6.19 -2.54
N GLU A 70 10.27 -5.13 -2.32
CA GLU A 70 11.33 -4.69 -3.25
C GLU A 70 10.84 -4.62 -4.71
N GLY A 71 9.71 -3.96 -4.96
CA GLY A 71 9.16 -3.80 -6.32
C GLY A 71 8.72 -5.10 -6.99
N GLY A 72 8.23 -6.07 -6.20
CA GLY A 72 7.67 -7.33 -6.69
C GLY A 72 8.70 -8.46 -6.78
N ARG A 73 9.83 -8.36 -6.06
CA ARG A 73 10.73 -9.51 -5.85
C ARG A 73 10.01 -10.65 -5.15
N GLU A 74 9.12 -10.28 -4.23
CA GLU A 74 8.12 -11.16 -3.64
C GLU A 74 6.78 -10.41 -3.67
N THR A 75 5.73 -11.12 -4.09
CA THR A 75 4.40 -10.56 -4.24
C THR A 75 3.41 -11.45 -3.47
N ILE A 76 2.63 -10.83 -2.60
CA ILE A 76 1.64 -11.51 -1.76
C ILE A 76 0.26 -10.99 -2.17
N SER A 77 -0.59 -11.88 -2.68
CA SER A 77 -1.98 -11.57 -2.98
C SER A 77 -2.90 -11.92 -1.81
N SER A 78 -3.91 -11.09 -1.60
CA SER A 78 -5.02 -11.37 -0.69
C SER A 78 -6.18 -12.05 -1.43
N GLU A 79 -7.16 -12.53 -0.68
CA GLU A 79 -8.49 -12.91 -1.22
C GLU A 79 -9.51 -11.75 -1.12
N MET A 80 -9.04 -10.52 -0.85
CA MET A 80 -9.88 -9.36 -0.57
C MET A 80 -10.06 -8.50 -1.82
N GLY A 81 -11.30 -8.25 -2.22
CA GLY A 81 -11.63 -7.38 -3.35
C GLY A 81 -12.09 -5.97 -2.96
N GLU A 82 -12.56 -5.20 -3.95
CA GLU A 82 -12.96 -3.79 -3.82
C GLU A 82 -14.09 -3.50 -2.81
N GLY A 83 -14.86 -4.51 -2.41
CA GLY A 83 -15.97 -4.39 -1.48
C GLY A 83 -15.61 -4.57 0.00
N VAL A 84 -14.36 -4.93 0.29
CA VAL A 84 -13.89 -5.16 1.66
C VAL A 84 -13.75 -3.83 2.41
N GLU A 85 -14.05 -3.82 3.71
CA GLU A 85 -13.90 -2.63 4.54
C GLU A 85 -12.42 -2.16 4.54
N PRO A 86 -12.12 -0.87 4.29
CA PRO A 86 -10.75 -0.37 4.21
C PRO A 86 -9.89 -0.70 5.42
N ARG A 87 -10.49 -0.78 6.61
CA ARG A 87 -9.79 -1.14 7.85
C ARG A 87 -9.25 -2.57 7.83
N ILE A 88 -10.00 -3.52 7.27
CA ILE A 88 -9.57 -4.92 7.18
C ILE A 88 -8.35 -5.02 6.25
N VAL A 89 -8.37 -4.28 5.15
CA VAL A 89 -7.23 -4.20 4.22
C VAL A 89 -6.03 -3.56 4.91
N ALA A 90 -6.22 -2.45 5.63
CA ALA A 90 -5.14 -1.77 6.36
C ALA A 90 -4.50 -2.67 7.43
N ASP A 91 -5.30 -3.44 8.17
CA ASP A 91 -4.81 -4.41 9.14
C ASP A 91 -4.00 -5.53 8.46
N TRP A 92 -4.43 -5.99 7.29
CA TRP A 92 -3.70 -6.98 6.50
C TRP A 92 -2.38 -6.44 5.95
N ILE A 93 -2.37 -5.24 5.36
CA ILE A 93 -1.14 -4.57 4.88
C ILE A 93 -0.16 -4.40 6.05
N THR A 94 -0.65 -3.99 7.22
CA THR A 94 0.15 -3.84 8.43
C THR A 94 0.81 -5.16 8.83
N GLU A 95 0.06 -6.27 8.79
CA GLU A 95 0.61 -7.59 9.10
C GLU A 95 1.62 -8.06 8.05
N GLN A 96 1.38 -7.84 6.75
CA GLN A 96 2.36 -8.17 5.71
C GLN A 96 3.65 -7.35 5.86
N ALA A 97 3.51 -6.04 6.10
CA ALA A 97 4.65 -5.16 6.38
C ALA A 97 5.46 -5.65 7.59
N ARG A 98 4.78 -6.11 8.65
CA ARG A 98 5.43 -6.67 9.85
C ARG A 98 6.15 -8.00 9.55
N LEU A 99 5.51 -8.90 8.82
CA LEU A 99 6.08 -10.20 8.46
C LEU A 99 7.29 -10.05 7.52
N ALA A 100 7.21 -9.11 6.58
CA ALA A 100 8.26 -8.83 5.61
C ALA A 100 9.41 -7.99 6.18
N GLY A 101 9.28 -7.44 7.40
CA GLY A 101 10.25 -6.50 7.96
C GLY A 101 10.35 -5.21 7.13
N SER A 102 9.20 -4.69 6.68
CA SER A 102 9.12 -3.52 5.81
C SER A 102 9.60 -2.24 6.51
N PRO A 103 10.28 -1.31 5.79
CA PRO A 103 10.77 -0.04 6.36
C PRO A 103 9.67 0.80 7.03
N ALA A 104 8.43 0.71 6.53
CA ALA A 104 7.26 1.34 7.12
C ALA A 104 7.07 1.03 8.62
N ILE A 105 7.39 -0.20 9.05
CA ILE A 105 7.20 -0.64 10.45
C ILE A 105 8.23 0.00 11.39
N GLU A 106 9.45 0.24 10.90
CA GLU A 106 10.51 0.88 11.69
C GLU A 106 10.19 2.36 11.93
N SER A 107 9.60 3.02 10.92
CA SER A 107 9.16 4.42 10.98
C SER A 107 7.99 4.66 11.96
N ALA A 108 7.31 3.59 12.41
CA ALA A 108 6.26 3.65 13.44
C ALA A 108 6.80 3.76 14.88
N SER A 109 8.08 3.46 15.09
CA SER A 109 8.70 3.53 16.42
C SER A 109 9.03 4.99 16.78
N PRO A 110 8.62 5.51 17.96
CA PRO A 110 8.95 6.86 18.41
C PRO A 110 10.42 6.98 18.89
N ALA A 111 11.34 6.29 18.24
CA ALA A 111 12.75 6.22 18.61
C ALA A 111 13.59 7.25 17.85
N ASP A 112 13.15 8.51 17.82
CA ASP A 112 14.05 9.62 17.42
C ASP A 112 13.64 10.99 18.01
N ARG A 113 13.17 11.00 19.27
CA ARG A 113 13.19 12.23 20.05
C ARG A 113 14.54 12.35 20.76
N PRO A 114 15.43 13.30 20.38
CA PRO A 114 16.58 13.59 21.20
C PRO A 114 16.09 14.09 22.56
N LEU A 115 16.52 13.42 23.63
CA LEU A 115 16.37 13.91 25.00
C LEU A 115 17.10 15.25 25.10
N THR A 116 16.35 16.35 25.17
CA THR A 116 16.86 17.65 25.61
C THR A 116 15.87 18.28 26.58
#